data_AF-A0A6I5C3L2-F1
#
_entry.id   AF-A0A6I5C3L2-F1
#
_cell.length_a   1.000
_cell.length_b   1.000
_cell.length_c   1.000
_cell.angle_alpha   90.00
_cell.angle_beta   90.00
_cell.angle_gamma   90.00
#
_symmetry.space_group_name_H-M   'P 1'
#
loop_
_entity.id
_entity.type
_entity.pdbx_description
1 polymer ?
#
loop_
_entity_poly.entity_id
_entity_poly.type
_entity_poly.pdbx_seq_one_letter_code
_entity_poly.pdbx_strand_id
1 'polypeptide(L)'
;ITAFGPFGGTQSVDFDALSAAGLFLLHGPTGAGKTSVLDAVCFALYGSVPGARQSAQGAILRSDHAAAGTRTQVTLDVTVAGRRLEITRLPPWERPKKRGTGTTVDKAQTWLREYDATAGAWKDLSRSHQEIGEEITQLLGMSREQFCQVVLLPQGEFARFLRADAEARGKLLG
;
A
#
# COMPACT_ATOMS: atom_id res chain seq x y z
N ILE A 1 5.99 7.34 -1.00
CA ILE A 1 4.63 7.51 -1.56
C ILE A 1 4.65 8.71 -2.50
N THR A 2 4.19 8.61 -3.74
CA THR A 2 4.23 9.70 -4.73
C THR A 2 2.91 9.79 -5.50
N ALA A 3 2.40 11.02 -5.65
CA ALA A 3 1.17 11.31 -6.40
C ALA A 3 0.00 10.39 -5.99
N PHE A 4 -0.22 10.22 -4.69
CA PHE A 4 -1.16 9.27 -4.11
C PHE A 4 -2.13 9.94 -3.12
N GLY A 5 -3.45 9.77 -3.30
CA GLY A 5 -4.46 10.39 -2.43
C GLY A 5 -4.32 11.94 -2.38
N PRO A 6 -4.22 12.58 -1.21
CA PRO A 6 -4.01 14.02 -1.12
C PRO A 6 -2.56 14.44 -1.42
N PHE A 7 -1.62 13.50 -1.55
CA PHE A 7 -0.21 13.81 -1.74
C PHE A 7 0.12 14.02 -3.23
N GLY A 8 0.20 15.27 -3.67
CA GLY A 8 0.58 15.62 -5.05
C GLY A 8 2.07 15.35 -5.36
N GLY A 9 2.93 15.45 -4.35
CA GLY A 9 4.38 15.20 -4.44
C GLY A 9 4.80 13.85 -3.86
N THR A 10 6.10 13.72 -3.55
CA THR A 10 6.66 12.55 -2.86
C THR A 10 6.69 12.81 -1.35
N GLN A 11 6.17 11.85 -0.60
CA GLN A 11 6.23 11.77 0.86
C GLN A 11 6.95 10.49 1.27
N SER A 12 7.86 10.61 2.25
CA SER A 12 8.54 9.48 2.87
C SER A 12 8.15 9.41 4.34
N VAL A 13 7.85 8.21 4.83
CA VAL A 13 7.53 7.95 6.23
C VAL A 13 8.40 6.79 6.66
N ASP A 14 9.23 7.03 7.67
CA ASP A 14 10.08 6.02 8.29
C ASP A 14 9.38 5.50 9.55
N PHE A 15 8.79 4.32 9.45
CA PHE A 15 8.09 3.70 10.57
C PHE A 15 9.03 3.12 11.63
N ASP A 16 10.28 2.81 11.28
CA ASP A 16 11.26 2.32 12.25
C ASP A 16 11.69 3.48 13.17
N ALA A 17 11.95 4.65 12.59
CA ALA A 17 12.23 5.86 13.35
C ALA A 17 11.05 6.27 14.26
N LEU A 18 9.81 6.14 13.78
CA LEU A 18 8.61 6.46 14.57
C LEU A 18 8.32 5.43 15.66
N SER A 19 8.59 4.15 15.41
CA SER A 19 8.32 3.06 16.35
C SER A 19 9.42 2.85 17.38
N ALA A 20 10.57 3.52 17.25
CA ALA A 20 11.63 3.50 18.26
C ALA A 20 11.14 3.92 19.66
N ALA A 21 10.07 4.73 19.75
CA ALA A 21 9.42 5.13 21.00
C ALA A 21 8.32 4.16 21.49
N GLY A 22 8.10 3.04 20.81
CA GLY A 22 7.11 2.00 21.13
C GLY A 22 5.66 2.34 20.72
N LEU A 23 5.28 3.62 20.71
CA LEU A 23 3.98 4.09 20.24
C LEU A 23 4.15 5.44 19.54
N PHE A 24 3.50 5.60 18.39
CA PHE A 24 3.44 6.88 17.69
C PHE A 24 2.00 7.25 17.33
N LEU A 25 1.76 8.56 17.22
CA LEU A 25 0.44 9.11 16.88
C LEU A 25 0.52 9.84 15.54
N LEU A 26 -0.27 9.39 14.57
CA LEU A 26 -0.54 10.16 13.35
C LEU A 26 -1.68 11.15 13.65
N HIS A 27 -1.33 12.41 13.93
CA HIS A 27 -2.31 13.49 14.16
C HIS A 27 -2.31 14.52 13.02
N GLY A 28 -3.43 15.24 12.87
CA GLY A 28 -3.59 16.27 11.85
C GLY A 28 -5.07 16.51 11.52
N PRO A 29 -5.42 17.58 10.78
CA PRO A 29 -6.80 17.85 10.42
C PRO A 29 -7.41 16.75 9.54
N THR A 30 -8.74 16.66 9.51
CA THR A 30 -9.44 15.81 8.53
C THR A 30 -9.02 16.20 7.12
N GLY A 31 -8.74 15.20 6.27
CA GLY A 31 -8.21 15.45 4.92
C GLY A 31 -6.69 15.59 4.81
N ALA A 32 -5.94 15.62 5.92
CA ALA A 32 -4.48 15.71 5.90
C ALA A 32 -3.73 14.48 5.33
N GLY A 33 -4.45 13.42 4.93
CA GLY A 33 -3.86 12.22 4.33
C GLY A 33 -3.40 11.13 5.30
N LYS A 34 -3.76 11.21 6.59
CA LYS A 34 -3.46 10.14 7.58
C LYS A 34 -3.92 8.76 7.11
N THR A 35 -5.19 8.65 6.70
CA THR A 35 -5.74 7.41 6.14
C THR A 35 -5.03 7.01 4.85
N SER A 36 -4.61 7.98 4.03
CA SER A 36 -3.91 7.73 2.77
C SER A 36 -2.52 7.13 2.96
N VAL A 37 -1.83 7.41 4.07
CA VAL A 37 -0.58 6.71 4.42
C VAL A 37 -0.87 5.23 4.68
N LEU A 38 -1.93 4.92 5.42
CA LEU A 38 -2.33 3.53 5.71
C LEU A 38 -2.83 2.81 4.43
N ASP A 39 -3.59 3.50 3.59
CA ASP A 39 -4.02 3.00 2.28
C ASP A 39 -2.82 2.68 1.39
N ALA A 40 -1.75 3.48 1.44
CA ALA A 40 -0.53 3.21 0.68
C ALA A 40 0.16 1.93 1.15
N VAL A 41 0.23 1.68 2.47
CA VAL A 41 0.76 0.41 3.02
C VAL A 41 -0.08 -0.77 2.53
N CYS A 42 -1.42 -0.71 2.65
CA CYS A 42 -2.31 -1.74 2.10
C CYS A 42 -2.10 -1.95 0.60
N PHE A 43 -2.01 -0.87 -0.17
CA PHE A 43 -1.83 -0.95 -1.60
C PHE A 43 -0.50 -1.61 -1.96
N ALA A 44 0.60 -1.26 -1.28
CA ALA A 44 1.89 -1.88 -1.50
C ALA A 44 1.86 -3.39 -1.21
N LEU A 45 1.26 -3.82 -0.10
CA LEU A 45 1.19 -5.24 0.26
C LEU A 45 0.25 -6.01 -0.68
N TYR A 46 -0.99 -5.55 -0.85
CA TYR A 46 -2.08 -6.32 -1.46
C TYR A 46 -2.51 -5.84 -2.85
N GLY A 47 -1.86 -4.83 -3.42
CA GLY A 47 -2.23 -4.25 -4.71
C GLY A 47 -3.57 -3.52 -4.74
N SER A 48 -4.21 -3.34 -3.59
CA SER A 48 -5.53 -2.72 -3.46
C SER A 48 -5.70 -2.01 -2.12
N VAL A 49 -6.64 -1.07 -2.04
CA VAL A 49 -6.93 -0.28 -0.83
C VAL A 49 -8.20 -0.77 -0.11
N PRO A 50 -8.35 -0.53 1.20
CA PRO A 50 -9.50 -1.00 1.98
C PRO A 50 -10.80 -0.24 1.64
N GLY A 51 -11.95 -0.93 1.72
CA GLY A 51 -13.30 -0.34 1.67
C GLY A 51 -13.90 -0.09 0.27
N ALA A 52 -15.05 0.61 0.23
CA ALA A 52 -15.85 0.92 -0.97
C ALA A 52 -15.14 1.81 -2.02
N ARG A 53 -13.91 2.24 -1.76
CA ARG A 53 -13.05 2.97 -2.69
C ARG A 53 -12.52 2.07 -3.82
N GLN A 54 -12.87 0.78 -3.82
CA GLN A 54 -12.49 -0.25 -4.79
C GLN A 54 -13.26 -0.23 -6.11
N SER A 55 -14.18 0.70 -6.35
CA SER A 55 -15.01 0.69 -7.56
C SER A 55 -14.15 0.70 -8.84
N ALA A 56 -14.13 -0.44 -9.52
CA ALA A 56 -13.89 -0.67 -10.95
C ALA A 56 -12.64 -0.02 -11.57
N GLN A 57 -11.63 -0.84 -11.90
CA GLN A 57 -10.50 -0.49 -12.78
C GLN A 57 -9.62 0.72 -12.40
N GLY A 58 -9.68 1.15 -11.14
CA GLY A 58 -8.82 2.22 -10.65
C GLY A 58 -9.61 3.13 -9.75
N ALA A 59 -9.65 2.79 -8.47
CA ALA A 59 -9.78 3.81 -7.43
C ALA A 59 -8.87 4.99 -7.84
N ILE A 60 -9.34 6.22 -7.66
CA ILE A 60 -8.52 7.44 -7.83
C ILE A 60 -7.42 7.39 -6.76
N LEU A 61 -6.43 6.52 -6.97
CA LEU A 61 -5.22 6.42 -6.18
C LEU A 61 -4.35 7.62 -6.50
N ARG A 62 -4.41 8.09 -7.76
CA ARG A 62 -3.72 9.28 -8.21
C ARG A 62 -4.24 10.51 -7.47
N SER A 63 -3.31 11.35 -7.01
CA SER A 63 -3.65 12.66 -6.47
C SER A 63 -4.05 13.65 -7.56
N ASP A 64 -5.16 14.36 -7.37
CA ASP A 64 -5.58 15.48 -8.23
C ASP A 64 -4.63 16.69 -8.12
N HIS A 65 -3.85 16.75 -7.04
CA HIS A 65 -2.83 17.77 -6.82
C HIS A 65 -1.49 17.43 -7.52
N ALA A 66 -1.38 16.25 -8.14
CA ALA A 66 -0.15 15.84 -8.81
C ALA A 66 -0.06 16.44 -10.21
N ALA A 67 1.11 17.00 -10.55
CA ALA A 67 1.41 17.45 -11.91
C ALA A 67 1.16 16.33 -12.93
N ALA A 68 0.68 16.70 -14.12
CA ALA A 68 0.23 15.75 -15.15
C ALA A 68 1.29 14.73 -15.57
N GLY A 69 2.59 15.02 -15.40
CA GLY A 69 3.70 14.11 -15.69
C GLY A 69 4.17 13.26 -14.51
N THR A 70 3.68 13.50 -13.29
CA THR A 70 4.11 12.76 -12.10
C THR A 70 3.37 11.44 -12.01
N ARG A 71 4.06 10.31 -12.14
CA ARG A 71 3.43 8.98 -12.05
C ARG A 71 3.13 8.62 -10.59
N THR A 72 1.95 8.03 -10.34
CA THR A 72 1.60 7.50 -9.02
C THR A 72 2.46 6.27 -8.71
N GLN A 73 3.03 6.25 -7.51
CA GLN A 73 3.90 5.18 -7.05
C GLN A 73 3.83 5.04 -5.54
N VAL A 74 3.80 3.80 -5.07
CA VAL A 74 4.06 3.46 -3.67
C VAL A 74 5.22 2.49 -3.63
N THR A 75 6.18 2.77 -2.76
CA THR A 75 7.29 1.88 -2.42
C THR A 75 7.23 1.63 -0.92
N LEU A 76 7.29 0.38 -0.51
CA LEU A 76 7.27 -0.08 0.88
C LEU A 76 8.50 -0.95 1.13
N ASP A 77 9.36 -0.54 2.05
CA ASP A 77 10.40 -1.36 2.67
C ASP A 77 9.80 -1.99 3.93
N VAL A 78 9.85 -3.31 4.03
CA VAL A 78 9.21 -4.08 5.12
C VAL A 78 10.05 -5.29 5.47
N THR A 79 10.12 -5.59 6.76
CA THR A 79 10.66 -6.87 7.24
C THR A 79 9.51 -7.79 7.65
N VAL A 80 9.41 -8.95 7.01
CA VAL A 80 8.36 -9.96 7.27
C VAL A 80 8.98 -11.35 7.23
N ALA A 81 8.62 -12.21 8.19
CA ALA A 81 9.16 -13.56 8.31
C ALA A 81 10.71 -13.62 8.26
N GLY A 82 11.38 -12.61 8.84
CA GLY A 82 12.84 -12.50 8.84
C GLY A 82 13.48 -12.02 7.53
N ARG A 83 12.69 -11.73 6.50
CA ARG A 83 13.15 -11.23 5.19
C ARG A 83 12.86 -9.74 5.06
N ARG A 84 13.85 -8.96 4.65
CA ARG A 84 13.66 -7.54 4.33
C ARG A 84 13.38 -7.38 2.85
N LEU A 85 12.19 -6.91 2.53
CA LEU A 85 11.64 -6.82 1.19
C LEU A 85 11.32 -5.38 0.84
N GLU A 86 11.49 -5.02 -0.43
CA GLU A 86 10.99 -3.77 -0.99
C GLU A 86 9.97 -4.08 -2.08
N ILE A 87 8.75 -3.56 -1.89
CA ILE A 87 7.65 -3.71 -2.83
C ILE A 87 7.37 -2.35 -3.44
N THR A 88 7.50 -2.25 -4.76
CA THR A 88 7.14 -1.05 -5.50
C THR A 88 5.96 -1.32 -6.41
N ARG A 89 4.88 -0.53 -6.28
CA ARG A 89 3.66 -0.64 -7.09
C ARG A 89 3.31 0.68 -7.76
N LEU A 90 3.07 0.59 -9.07
CA LEU A 90 2.62 1.67 -9.92
C LEU A 90 1.28 1.24 -10.52
N PRO A 91 0.15 1.91 -10.17
CA PRO A 91 -1.13 1.59 -10.78
C PRO A 91 -1.13 1.93 -12.29
N PRO A 92 -2.17 1.50 -13.03
CA PRO A 92 -2.40 1.97 -14.38
C PRO A 92 -2.45 3.50 -14.41
N TRP A 93 -1.87 4.10 -15.45
CA TRP A 93 -1.76 5.56 -15.53
C TRP A 93 -2.13 6.04 -16.92
N GLU A 94 -3.17 6.85 -16.99
CA GLU A 94 -3.47 7.63 -18.18
C GLU A 94 -2.57 8.87 -18.22
N ARG A 95 -1.65 8.89 -19.18
CA ARG A 95 -0.70 10.00 -19.37
C ARG A 95 -0.88 10.65 -20.73
N PRO A 96 -0.52 11.94 -20.87
CA PRO A 96 -0.39 12.57 -22.17
C PRO A 96 0.55 11.78 -23.09
N LYS A 97 0.22 11.71 -24.38
CA LYS A 97 1.14 11.13 -25.37
C LYS A 97 2.38 12.02 -25.51
N LYS A 98 3.55 11.39 -25.69
CA LYS A 98 4.82 12.11 -25.95
C LYS A 98 4.81 12.84 -27.30
N ARG A 99 3.95 12.41 -28.24
CA ARG A 99 3.79 12.99 -29.58
C ARG A 99 2.30 12.94 -29.96
N GLY A 100 1.80 14.01 -30.60
CA GLY A 100 0.40 14.16 -30.99
C GLY A 100 -0.51 14.60 -29.84
N THR A 101 -1.82 14.63 -30.08
CA THR A 101 -2.86 14.99 -29.10
C THR A 101 -3.46 13.75 -28.41
N GLY A 102 -4.00 13.95 -27.21
CA GLY A 102 -4.67 12.91 -26.42
C GLY A 102 -3.77 12.15 -25.44
N THR A 103 -4.33 11.09 -24.85
CA THR A 103 -3.75 10.32 -23.75
C THR A 103 -3.45 8.87 -24.15
N THR A 104 -2.65 8.18 -23.35
CA THR A 104 -2.35 6.75 -23.47
C THR A 104 -2.25 6.13 -22.09
N VAL A 105 -2.63 4.85 -21.97
CA VAL A 105 -2.64 4.13 -20.69
C VAL A 105 -1.37 3.28 -20.58
N ASP A 106 -0.53 3.63 -19.61
CA ASP A 106 0.53 2.74 -19.16
C ASP A 106 -0.07 1.69 -18.22
N LYS A 107 0.25 0.41 -18.45
CA LYS A 107 -0.19 -0.70 -17.59
C LYS A 107 0.41 -0.59 -16.19
N ALA A 108 -0.27 -1.21 -15.22
CA ALA A 108 0.25 -1.38 -13.87
C ALA A 108 1.60 -2.10 -13.87
N GLN A 109 2.51 -1.69 -12.99
CA GLN A 109 3.82 -2.32 -12.80
C GLN A 109 4.04 -2.61 -11.32
N THR A 110 4.63 -3.75 -11.02
CA THR A 110 5.03 -4.13 -9.66
C THR A 110 6.44 -4.68 -9.72
N TRP A 111 7.24 -4.37 -8.70
CA TRP A 111 8.55 -4.95 -8.48
C TRP A 111 8.65 -5.43 -7.04
N LEU A 112 9.32 -6.57 -6.87
CA LEU A 112 9.72 -7.11 -5.58
C LEU A 112 11.24 -7.26 -5.57
N ARG A 113 11.86 -6.74 -4.52
CA ARG A 113 13.29 -6.90 -4.24
C ARG A 113 13.49 -7.39 -2.81
N GLU A 114 14.56 -8.12 -2.58
CA GLU A 114 14.98 -8.58 -1.26
C GLU A 114 16.37 -8.04 -0.94
N TYR A 115 16.57 -7.62 0.30
CA TYR A 115 17.86 -7.12 0.76
C TYR A 115 18.76 -8.29 1.15
N ASP A 116 19.87 -8.46 0.43
CA ASP A 116 20.91 -9.40 0.78
C ASP A 116 21.85 -8.72 1.80
N ALA A 117 21.75 -9.14 3.06
CA ALA A 117 22.58 -8.61 4.14
C ALA A 117 24.08 -8.95 3.99
N THR A 118 24.42 -10.05 3.28
CA THR A 118 25.81 -10.44 3.06
C THR A 118 26.47 -9.62 1.96
N ALA A 119 25.72 -9.31 0.90
CA ALA A 119 26.18 -8.46 -0.20
C ALA A 119 25.99 -6.96 0.07
N GLY A 120 25.14 -6.59 1.05
CA GLY A 120 24.77 -5.21 1.34
C GLY A 120 23.96 -4.56 0.21
N ALA A 121 23.20 -5.34 -0.54
CA ALA A 121 22.56 -4.89 -1.77
C ALA A 121 21.15 -5.47 -1.96
N TRP A 122 20.32 -4.74 -2.70
CA TRP A 122 19.00 -5.23 -3.12
C TRP A 122 19.11 -6.15 -4.33
N LYS A 123 18.42 -7.29 -4.26
CA LYS A 123 18.31 -8.28 -5.33
C LYS A 123 16.88 -8.29 -5.88
N ASP A 124 16.74 -8.16 -7.19
CA ASP A 124 15.44 -8.31 -7.88
C ASP A 124 14.92 -9.75 -7.71
N LEU A 125 13.66 -9.89 -7.30
CA LEU A 125 12.98 -11.19 -7.15
C LEU A 125 11.93 -11.43 -8.24
N SER A 126 10.97 -10.52 -8.40
CA SER A 126 9.90 -10.66 -9.39
C SER A 126 9.39 -9.31 -9.89
N ARG A 127 8.70 -9.36 -11.04
CA ARG A 127 7.94 -8.26 -11.65
C ARG A 127 6.48 -8.65 -11.94
N SER A 128 6.07 -9.86 -11.55
CA SER A 128 4.73 -10.38 -11.79
C SER A 128 3.79 -9.95 -10.67
N HIS A 129 2.67 -9.30 -11.02
CA HIS A 129 1.67 -8.87 -10.03
C HIS A 129 1.12 -10.03 -9.21
N GLN A 130 0.91 -11.17 -9.87
CA GLN A 130 0.33 -12.37 -9.25
C GLN A 130 1.33 -13.04 -8.31
N GLU A 131 2.52 -13.37 -8.78
CA GLU A 131 3.56 -14.03 -7.96
C GLU A 131 3.89 -13.22 -6.72
N ILE A 132 4.04 -11.89 -6.87
CA ILE A 132 4.32 -11.00 -5.75
C ILE A 132 3.14 -10.95 -4.77
N GLY A 133 1.91 -10.94 -5.28
CA GLY A 133 0.72 -10.99 -4.43
C GLY A 133 0.63 -12.29 -3.63
N GLU A 134 0.90 -13.43 -4.26
CA GLU A 134 0.92 -14.74 -3.61
C GLU A 134 2.03 -14.84 -2.57
N GLU A 135 3.26 -14.44 -2.90
CA GLU A 135 4.40 -14.45 -1.98
C GLU A 135 4.14 -13.58 -0.74
N ILE A 136 3.68 -12.34 -0.92
CA ILE A 136 3.38 -11.44 0.21
C ILE A 136 2.24 -11.98 1.07
N THR A 137 1.20 -12.55 0.46
CA THR A 137 0.07 -13.13 1.21
C THR A 137 0.53 -14.34 2.03
N GLN A 138 1.38 -15.20 1.47
CA GLN A 138 1.95 -16.34 2.19
C GLN A 138 2.84 -15.90 3.36
N LEU A 139 3.69 -14.89 3.15
CA LEU A 139 4.60 -14.38 4.20
C LEU A 139 3.84 -13.69 5.34
N LEU A 140 2.77 -12.95 5.05
CA LEU A 140 1.95 -12.30 6.05
C LEU A 140 0.99 -13.27 6.75
N GLY A 141 0.62 -14.38 6.11
CA GLY A 141 -0.29 -15.38 6.66
C GLY A 141 -1.72 -14.88 6.84
N MET A 142 -2.09 -13.76 6.23
CA MET A 142 -3.42 -13.17 6.35
C MET A 142 -3.86 -12.45 5.07
N SER A 143 -5.16 -12.50 4.81
CA SER A 143 -5.78 -11.76 3.72
C SER A 143 -5.74 -10.25 3.97
N ARG A 144 -5.98 -9.48 2.91
CA ARG A 144 -6.13 -8.02 3.01
C ARG A 144 -7.20 -7.64 4.04
N GLU A 145 -8.35 -8.31 3.99
CA GLU A 145 -9.47 -8.04 4.88
C GLU A 145 -9.07 -8.25 6.34
N GLN A 146 -8.38 -9.35 6.64
CA GLN A 146 -7.86 -9.63 7.97
C GLN A 146 -6.83 -8.59 8.41
N PHE A 147 -5.88 -8.23 7.54
CA PHE A 147 -4.89 -7.19 7.82
C PHE A 147 -5.53 -5.84 8.16
N CYS A 148 -6.53 -5.43 7.39
CA CYS A 148 -7.25 -4.18 7.65
C CYS A 148 -8.06 -4.21 8.93
N GLN A 149 -8.54 -5.39 9.36
CA GLN A 149 -9.35 -5.52 10.57
C GLN A 149 -8.52 -5.72 11.84
N VAL A 150 -7.29 -6.22 11.73
CA VAL A 150 -6.46 -6.56 12.89
C VAL A 150 -5.29 -5.60 13.06
N VAL A 151 -4.66 -5.17 11.96
CA VAL A 151 -3.45 -4.34 11.98
C VAL A 151 -3.78 -2.87 11.75
N LEU A 152 -4.54 -2.58 10.69
CA LEU A 152 -4.91 -1.21 10.31
C LEU A 152 -6.34 -0.87 10.73
N LEU A 153 -6.63 -0.93 12.02
CA LEU A 153 -7.97 -0.64 12.57
C LEU A 153 -8.52 0.71 12.06
N PRO A 154 -9.44 0.72 11.09
CA PRO A 154 -10.01 1.96 10.58
C PRO A 154 -10.89 2.58 11.66
N GLN A 155 -10.92 3.91 11.75
CA GLN A 155 -11.81 4.60 12.67
C GLN A 155 -13.27 4.16 12.45
N GLY A 156 -13.91 3.62 13.49
CA GLY A 156 -15.30 3.12 13.46
C GLY A 156 -15.46 1.60 13.35
N GLU A 157 -14.51 0.90 12.73
CA GLU A 157 -14.56 -0.57 12.54
C GLU A 157 -14.11 -1.36 13.78
N PHE A 158 -13.37 -0.74 14.70
CA PHE A 158 -13.02 -1.35 15.99
C PHE A 158 -14.25 -1.69 16.84
N ALA A 159 -15.29 -0.84 16.79
CA ALA A 159 -16.56 -1.15 17.45
C ALA A 159 -17.26 -2.36 16.81
N ARG A 160 -17.09 -2.57 15.49
CA ARG A 160 -17.61 -3.74 14.77
C ARG A 160 -16.85 -5.01 15.15
N PHE A 161 -15.53 -4.92 15.32
CA PHE A 161 -14.70 -6.01 15.85
C PHE A 161 -15.13 -6.41 17.28
N LEU A 162 -15.30 -5.46 18.20
CA LEU A 162 -15.77 -5.74 19.57
C LEU A 162 -17.19 -6.33 19.62
N ARG A 163 -18.05 -5.94 18.66
CA ARG A 163 -19.43 -6.43 18.53
C ARG A 163 -19.57 -7.67 17.64
N ALA A 164 -18.49 -8.16 17.05
CA ALA A 164 -18.53 -9.37 16.24
C ALA A 164 -18.79 -10.58 17.13
N ASP A 165 -19.71 -11.46 16.72
CA ASP A 165 -20.02 -12.69 17.43
C ASP A 165 -18.85 -13.68 17.38
N ALA A 166 -18.81 -14.65 18.29
CA ALA A 166 -17.69 -15.58 18.44
C ALA A 166 -17.32 -16.32 17.15
N GLU A 167 -18.31 -16.65 16.31
CA GLU A 167 -18.11 -17.28 15.00
C GLU A 167 -17.43 -16.35 13.99
N ALA A 168 -17.80 -15.05 14.00
CA ALA A 168 -17.16 -14.04 13.16
C ALA A 168 -15.72 -13.78 13.61
N ARG A 169 -15.43 -13.80 14.92
CA ARG A 169 -14.04 -13.72 15.43
C ARG A 169 -13.22 -14.96 15.06
N GLY A 170 -13.83 -16.14 15.11
CA GLY A 170 -13.18 -17.40 14.72
C GLY A 170 -12.71 -17.40 13.26
N LYS A 171 -13.51 -16.87 12.33
CA LYS A 171 -13.14 -16.71 10.91
C LYS A 171 -12.09 -15.62 10.65
N LEU A 172 -11.81 -14.76 11.62
CA LEU A 172 -10.82 -13.69 11.51
C LEU A 172 -9.45 -14.08 12.06
N LEU A 173 -9.39 -15.08 12.93
CA LEU A 173 -8.19 -15.53 13.64
C LEU A 173 -7.69 -16.91 13.15
N GLY A 174 -8.36 -17.53 12.18
CA GLY A 174 -8.07 -18.86 11.64
C GLY A 174 -7.98 -18.88 10.12
#